data_AF-A8RC38-F1
#
_entry.id   AF-A8RC38-F1
#
_cell.length_a   1.000
_cell.length_b   1.000
_cell.length_c   1.000
_cell.angle_alpha   90.00
_cell.angle_beta   90.00
_cell.angle_gamma   90.00
#
_symmetry.space_group_name_H-M   'P 1'
#
loop_
_entity.id
_entity.type
_entity.pdbx_description
1 polymer ?
#
loop_
_entity_poly.entity_id
_entity_poly.type
_entity_poly.pdbx_seq_one_letter_code
_entity_poly.pdbx_strand_id
1 'polypeptide(L)' 'MAGATKKKMGRPIIGKPKDIRLQIKIDEDTKNKLDVLCEQKKISYAELIRQLIKKAK' A
#
# COMPACT_ATOMS: atom_id res chain seq x y z
N MET A 1 30.17 31.43 17.85
CA MET A 1 29.86 30.02 18.16
C MET A 1 28.55 29.66 17.46
N ALA A 2 28.61 28.86 16.39
CA ALA A 2 27.46 28.56 15.54
C ALA A 2 26.60 27.46 16.20
N GLY A 3 25.37 27.83 16.58
CA GLY A 3 24.39 26.91 17.17
C GLY A 3 23.95 25.87 16.14
N ALA A 4 24.29 24.61 16.41
CA ALA A 4 23.83 23.48 15.63
C ALA A 4 22.31 23.36 15.72
N THR A 5 21.62 23.55 14.61
CA THR A 5 20.19 23.25 14.45
C THR A 5 19.99 21.74 14.53
N LYS A 6 19.75 21.23 15.74
CA LYS A 6 19.24 19.86 15.94
C LYS A 6 17.92 19.73 15.19
N LYS A 7 17.96 19.18 13.98
CA LYS A 7 16.75 18.71 13.27
C LYS A 7 16.05 17.75 14.23
N LYS A 8 14.83 18.10 14.64
CA LYS A 8 13.96 17.21 15.42
C LYS A 8 13.71 15.97 14.55
N MET A 9 14.51 14.92 14.73
CA MET A 9 14.26 13.64 14.08
C MET A 9 12.91 13.16 14.61
N GLY A 10 11.91 13.13 13.73
CA GLY A 10 10.66 12.41 14.01
C GLY A 10 10.97 10.94 14.29
N ARG A 11 9.94 10.17 14.69
CA ARG A 11 10.09 8.73 14.91
C ARG A 11 10.75 8.10 13.67
N PRO A 12 11.93 7.47 13.78
CA PRO A 12 12.58 6.87 12.63
C PRO A 12 11.62 5.84 12.03
N ILE A 13 11.39 5.94 10.72
CA ILE A 13 10.57 4.98 9.99
C ILE A 13 11.41 3.71 9.87
N ILE A 14 11.35 2.86 10.89
CA ILE A 14 12.04 1.57 10.91
C ILE A 14 11.21 0.61 10.05
N GLY A 15 11.57 0.50 8.76
CA GLY A 15 10.95 -0.41 7.80
C GLY A 15 10.98 0.11 6.36
N LYS A 16 10.34 -0.63 5.44
CA LYS A 16 9.99 -0.12 4.11
C LYS A 16 8.63 0.57 4.21
N PRO A 17 8.55 1.91 4.21
CA PRO A 17 7.26 2.60 4.27
C PRO A 17 6.41 2.21 3.06
N LYS A 18 5.10 2.02 3.31
CA LYS A 18 4.09 1.85 2.25
C LYS A 18 3.74 3.23 1.65
N ASP A 19 4.75 3.93 1.14
CA ASP A 19 4.63 5.32 0.65
C ASP A 19 4.21 5.41 -0.82
N ILE A 20 4.33 4.32 -1.58
CA ILE A 20 4.02 4.32 -3.00
C ILE A 20 2.51 4.22 -3.20
N ARG A 21 1.92 5.27 -3.77
CA ARG A 21 0.54 5.26 -4.27
C ARG A 21 0.49 4.57 -5.63
N LEU A 22 -0.39 3.59 -5.75
CA LEU A 22 -0.68 2.88 -6.99
C LEU A 22 -2.07 3.30 -7.48
N GLN A 23 -2.13 3.98 -8.61
CA GLN A 23 -3.38 4.40 -9.26
C GLN A 23 -3.46 3.71 -10.62
N ILE A 24 -4.50 2.89 -10.81
CA ILE A 24 -4.68 2.07 -12.02
C ILE A 24 -6.12 2.25 -12.49
N LYS A 25 -6.29 2.38 -13.80
CA LYS A 25 -7.62 2.29 -14.44
C LYS A 25 -7.89 0.83 -14.76
N ILE A 26 -9.06 0.35 -14.35
CA ILE A 26 -9.52 -1.01 -14.61
C ILE A 26 -10.96 -0.95 -15.10
N ASP A 27 -11.33 -1.95 -15.91
CA ASP A 27 -12.69 -2.13 -16.39
C ASP A 27 -13.65 -2.56 -15.27
N GLU A 28 -14.95 -2.38 -15.49
CA GLU A 28 -16.00 -2.73 -14.53
C GLU A 28 -16.00 -4.21 -14.17
N ASP A 29 -15.80 -5.11 -15.15
CA ASP A 29 -15.66 -6.55 -14.91
C ASP A 29 -14.53 -6.88 -13.93
N THR A 30 -13.41 -6.19 -14.07
CA THR A 30 -12.24 -6.39 -13.20
C THR A 30 -12.52 -5.87 -11.79
N LYS A 31 -13.20 -4.73 -11.69
CA LYS A 31 -13.65 -4.17 -10.40
C LYS A 31 -14.61 -5.12 -9.69
N ASN A 32 -15.60 -5.67 -10.39
CA ASN A 32 -16.56 -6.62 -9.83
C ASN A 32 -15.89 -7.90 -9.33
N LYS A 33 -14.94 -8.46 -10.11
CA LYS A 33 -14.13 -9.61 -9.67
C LYS A 33 -13.31 -9.27 -8.41
N LEU A 34 -12.74 -8.06 -8.35
CA LEU A 34 -12.02 -7.58 -7.17
C LEU A 34 -12.94 -7.46 -5.94
N ASP A 35 -14.15 -6.95 -6.11
CA ASP A 35 -15.17 -6.83 -5.06
C ASP A 35 -15.51 -8.19 -4.45
N VAL A 36 -15.91 -9.13 -5.31
CA VAL A 36 -16.28 -10.49 -4.90
C VAL A 36 -15.12 -11.18 -4.16
N LEU A 37 -13.89 -11.04 -4.67
CA LEU A 37 -12.71 -11.62 -4.02
C LEU A 37 -12.38 -10.93 -2.69
N CYS A 38 -12.61 -9.62 -2.58
CA CYS A 38 -12.46 -8.87 -1.34
C CYS A 38 -13.50 -9.30 -0.30
N GLU A 39 -14.76 -9.50 -0.69
CA GLU A 39 -15.84 -9.97 0.20
C GLU A 39 -15.58 -11.38 0.69
N GLN A 40 -15.22 -12.30 -0.21
CA GLN A 40 -14.92 -13.70 0.14
C GLN A 40 -13.77 -13.81 1.15
N LYS A 41 -12.75 -12.97 1.00
CA LYS A 41 -11.56 -12.99 1.86
C LYS A 41 -11.64 -12.02 3.04
N LYS A 42 -12.65 -11.15 3.08
CA LYS A 42 -12.80 -10.04 4.05
C LYS A 42 -11.53 -9.19 4.19
N ILE A 43 -10.88 -8.87 3.06
CA ILE A 43 -9.67 -8.03 3.03
C ILE A 43 -9.88 -6.80 2.16
N SER A 44 -9.13 -5.73 2.42
CA SER A 44 -9.17 -4.52 1.60
C SER A 44 -8.55 -4.76 0.21
N TYR A 45 -9.01 -4.01 -0.80
CA TYR A 45 -8.46 -4.06 -2.17
C TYR A 45 -6.93 -3.96 -2.21
N ALA A 46 -6.35 -3.06 -1.40
CA ALA A 46 -4.90 -2.89 -1.34
C ALA A 46 -4.18 -4.15 -0.85
N GLU A 47 -4.77 -4.90 0.09
CA GLU A 47 -4.19 -6.15 0.58
C GLU A 47 -4.42 -7.29 -0.42
N LEU A 48 -5.59 -7.32 -1.08
CA LEU A 48 -5.87 -8.28 -2.15
C LEU A 48 -4.87 -8.14 -3.29
N ILE A 49 -4.65 -6.92 -3.79
CA ILE A 49 -3.69 -6.62 -4.86
C ILE A 49 -2.27 -7.04 -4.46
N ARG A 50 -1.85 -6.75 -3.22
CA ARG A 50 -0.53 -7.19 -2.72
C ARG A 50 -0.41 -8.71 -2.68
N GLN A 51 -1.46 -9.42 -2.24
CA GLN A 51 -1.45 -10.88 -2.23
C GLN A 51 -1.40 -11.47 -3.64
N LEU A 52 -2.17 -10.90 -4.58
CA LEU A 52 -2.16 -11.32 -5.99
C LEU A 52 -0.77 -11.13 -6.61
N ILE A 53 -0.14 -9.97 -6.40
CA ILE A 53 1.22 -9.70 -6.88
C ILE A 53 2.23 -10.66 -6.24
N LYS A 54 2.09 -10.98 -4.94
CA LYS A 54 2.95 -11.97 -4.28
C LYS A 54 2.76 -13.38 -4.84
N LYS A 55 1.54 -13.74 -5.27
CA LYS A 55 1.22 -15.06 -5.85
C LYS A 55 1.59 -15.19 -7.33
N ALA A 56 1.73 -14.08 -8.05
CA ALA A 56 2.07 -14.07 -9.47
C ALA A 56 3.58 -14.28 -9.74
N LYS A 57 4.40 -14.34 -8.68
CA LYS A 57 5.84 -14.63 -8.72
C LYS A 57 6.09 -16.06 -8.24
#